data_AF-A0A4R9VXS8-F1
#
_entry.id   AF-A0A4R9VXS8-F1
#
_cell.length_a   1.000
_cell.length_b   1.000
_cell.length_c   1.000
_cell.angle_alpha   90.00
_cell.angle_beta   90.00
_cell.angle_gamma   90.00
#
_symmetry.space_group_name_H-M   'P 1'
#
loop_
_entity.id
_entity.type
_entity.pdbx_description
1 polymer ?
#
loop_
_entity_poly.entity_id
_entity_poly.type
_entity_poly.pdbx_seq_one_letter_code
_entity_poly.pdbx_strand_id
1 'polypeptide(L)'
;KTSSRVGYVVAKVVSIILIAILITAILVAFVLIVQGIVDGENIKTDKIFELLWFFLMFHLFFGLLLYLFALVVPKTALIFTLGIFLVLIVPFAEPFLPMIPKIGDNIQDSLKYIPFSYLTSKTTSGDYTFSNWQWFITS
;
A
#
# COMPACT_ATOMS: atom_id res chain seq x y z
N LYS A 1 -8.41 2.14 -36.04
CA LYS A 1 -9.17 2.51 -34.81
C LYS A 1 -8.76 1.73 -33.54
N THR A 2 -8.14 0.55 -33.64
CA THR A 2 -7.66 -0.27 -32.49
C THR A 2 -6.41 0.29 -31.79
N SER A 3 -5.53 1.01 -32.51
CA SER A 3 -4.32 1.63 -31.96
C SER A 3 -4.59 2.58 -30.77
N SER A 4 -5.72 3.31 -30.77
CA SER A 4 -6.03 4.24 -29.68
C SER A 4 -6.43 3.57 -28.36
N ARG A 5 -6.92 2.31 -28.40
CA ARG A 5 -7.37 1.59 -27.20
C ARG A 5 -6.21 1.01 -26.40
N VAL A 6 -5.26 0.39 -27.09
CA VAL A 6 -4.03 -0.11 -26.46
C VAL A 6 -3.20 1.06 -25.93
N GLY A 7 -3.10 2.15 -26.70
CA GLY A 7 -2.44 3.38 -26.25
C GLY A 7 -3.05 3.95 -24.96
N TYR A 8 -4.38 3.90 -24.80
CA TYR A 8 -5.04 4.34 -23.57
C TYR A 8 -4.66 3.49 -22.35
N VAL A 9 -4.60 2.16 -22.50
CA VAL A 9 -4.17 1.25 -21.42
C VAL A 9 -2.71 1.51 -21.04
N VAL A 10 -1.82 1.63 -22.03
CA VAL A 10 -0.40 1.94 -21.81
C VAL A 10 -0.23 3.28 -21.11
N ALA A 11 -0.95 4.32 -21.54
CA ALA A 11 -0.91 5.62 -20.89
C ALA A 11 -1.35 5.56 -19.43
N LYS A 12 -2.37 4.74 -19.11
CA LYS A 12 -2.82 4.51 -17.73
C LYS A 12 -1.78 3.79 -16.90
N VAL A 13 -1.12 2.76 -17.43
CA VAL A 13 -0.03 2.04 -16.73
C VAL A 13 1.13 2.99 -16.43
N VAL A 14 1.59 3.76 -17.42
CA VAL A 14 2.65 4.76 -17.23
C VAL A 14 2.25 5.79 -16.19
N SER A 15 0.99 6.26 -16.22
CA SER A 15 0.48 7.20 -15.22
C SER A 15 0.54 6.62 -13.80
N ILE A 16 0.17 5.35 -13.61
CA ILE A 16 0.24 4.66 -12.31
C ILE A 16 1.69 4.59 -11.82
N ILE A 17 2.65 4.28 -12.69
CA ILE A 17 4.08 4.22 -12.36
C ILE A 17 4.58 5.60 -11.91
N LEU A 18 4.23 6.66 -12.65
CA LEU A 18 4.62 8.03 -12.30
C LEU A 18 4.04 8.47 -10.96
N ILE A 19 2.79 8.11 -10.67
CA ILE A 19 2.16 8.37 -9.36
C ILE A 19 2.91 7.64 -8.24
N ALA A 20 3.28 6.37 -8.43
CA ALA A 20 4.02 5.60 -7.44
C ALA A 20 5.40 6.23 -7.12
N ILE A 21 6.13 6.66 -8.16
CA ILE A 21 7.41 7.37 -8.00
C ILE A 21 7.21 8.69 -7.27
N LEU A 22 6.20 9.48 -7.64
CA LEU A 22 5.89 10.76 -7.01
C LEU A 22 5.58 10.59 -5.52
N ILE A 23 4.69 9.65 -5.17
CA ILE A 23 4.32 9.39 -3.77
C ILE A 23 5.52 8.90 -2.97
N THR A 24 6.36 8.04 -3.56
CA THR A 24 7.60 7.60 -2.91
C THR A 24 8.55 8.79 -2.67
N ALA A 25 8.72 9.67 -3.65
CA ALA A 25 9.59 10.85 -3.51
C ALA A 25 9.09 11.79 -2.41
N ILE A 26 7.78 12.01 -2.32
CA ILE A 26 7.15 12.81 -1.25
C ILE A 26 7.41 12.16 0.11
N LEU A 27 7.23 10.84 0.23
CA LEU A 27 7.45 10.12 1.48
C LEU A 27 8.93 10.16 1.90
N VAL A 28 9.85 9.93 0.97
CA VAL A 28 11.30 10.02 1.24
C VAL A 28 11.69 11.43 1.67
N ALA A 29 11.17 12.47 1.01
CA ALA A 29 11.42 13.85 1.41
C ALA A 29 10.92 14.12 2.84
N PHE A 30 9.72 13.64 3.19
CA PHE A 30 9.19 13.75 4.55
C PHE A 30 10.10 13.05 5.57
N VAL A 31 10.53 11.83 5.26
CA VAL A 31 11.41 11.03 6.14
C VAL A 31 12.77 11.70 6.34
N LEU A 32 13.36 12.30 5.30
CA LEU A 32 14.60 13.06 5.41
C LEU A 32 14.45 14.31 6.30
N ILE A 33 13.30 14.99 6.25
CA ILE A 33 12.99 16.11 7.15
C ILE A 33 12.94 15.61 8.60
N VAL A 34 12.25 14.49 8.85
CA VAL A 34 12.14 13.91 10.20
C VAL A 34 13.49 13.48 10.75
N GLN A 35 14.35 12.86 9.94
CA GLN A 35 15.73 12.51 10.33
C GLN A 35 16.59 13.72 10.66
N GLY A 36 16.30 14.88 10.08
CA GLY A 36 16.98 16.12 10.43
C GLY A 36 16.59 16.69 11.80
N ILE A 37 15.49 16.21 12.39
CA ILE A 37 14.90 16.74 13.64
C ILE A 37 15.00 15.73 14.78
N VAL A 38 15.02 14.42 14.48
CA VAL A 38 14.98 13.34 15.49
C VAL A 38 16.32 12.61 15.55
N ASP A 39 16.80 12.38 16.77
CA ASP A 39 17.97 11.53 17.01
C ASP A 39 17.64 10.06 16.67
N GLY A 40 18.41 9.46 15.77
CA GLY A 40 18.25 8.07 15.35
C GLY A 40 19.24 7.68 14.25
N GLU A 41 19.33 6.38 13.94
CA GLU A 41 20.13 5.91 12.80
C GLU A 41 19.46 6.37 11.50
N ASN A 42 20.24 7.02 10.62
CA ASN A 42 19.75 7.42 9.31
C ASN A 42 19.34 6.20 8.49
N ILE A 43 18.23 6.32 7.77
CA ILE A 43 17.78 5.26 6.86
C ILE A 43 18.79 5.12 5.73
N LYS A 44 19.22 3.88 5.53
CA LYS A 44 20.16 3.49 4.48
C LYS A 44 19.50 3.60 3.11
N THR A 45 20.30 3.90 2.09
CA THR A 45 19.80 4.12 0.72
C THR A 45 19.15 2.87 0.10
N ASP A 46 19.61 1.67 0.46
CA ASP A 46 18.99 0.40 0.08
C ASP A 46 17.52 0.31 0.51
N LYS A 47 17.19 0.77 1.71
CA LYS A 47 15.81 0.84 2.22
C LYS A 47 14.92 1.80 1.44
N ILE A 48 15.49 2.87 0.89
CA ILE A 48 14.75 3.79 0.01
C ILE A 48 14.38 3.07 -1.31
N PHE A 49 15.28 2.26 -1.86
CA PHE A 49 14.99 1.47 -3.07
C PHE A 49 13.99 0.33 -2.80
N GLU A 50 14.09 -0.36 -1.67
CA GLU A 50 13.09 -1.34 -1.24
C GLU A 50 11.69 -0.71 -1.13
N LEU A 51 11.61 0.50 -0.56
CA LEU A 51 10.38 1.27 -0.44
C LEU A 51 9.80 1.64 -1.82
N LEU A 52 10.65 2.13 -2.74
CA LEU A 52 10.22 2.43 -4.11
C LEU A 52 9.66 1.19 -4.80
N TRP A 53 10.34 0.05 -4.68
CA TRP A 53 9.89 -1.21 -5.26
C TRP A 53 8.53 -1.63 -4.69
N PHE A 54 8.37 -1.51 -3.37
CA PHE A 54 7.10 -1.77 -2.70
C PHE A 54 5.97 -0.88 -3.23
N PHE A 55 6.18 0.44 -3.29
CA PHE A 55 5.17 1.39 -3.77
C PHE A 55 4.80 1.17 -5.24
N LEU A 56 5.78 0.80 -6.09
CA LEU A 56 5.54 0.42 -7.48
C LEU A 56 4.63 -0.82 -7.56
N MET A 57 4.96 -1.90 -6.85
CA MET A 57 4.13 -3.12 -6.82
C MET A 57 2.73 -2.83 -6.29
N PHE A 58 2.62 -2.08 -5.20
CA PHE A 58 1.34 -1.71 -4.59
C PHE A 58 0.45 -0.94 -5.56
N HIS A 59 0.95 0.15 -6.13
CA HIS A 59 0.17 1.00 -7.03
C HIS A 59 -0.15 0.31 -8.34
N LEU A 60 0.78 -0.47 -8.91
CA LEU A 60 0.51 -1.24 -10.12
C LEU A 60 -0.57 -2.29 -9.87
N PHE A 61 -0.49 -3.04 -8.78
CA PHE A 61 -1.48 -4.07 -8.47
C PHE A 61 -2.88 -3.48 -8.28
N PHE A 62 -3.05 -2.56 -7.32
CA PHE A 62 -4.35 -1.96 -7.04
C PHE A 62 -4.85 -1.08 -8.18
N GLY A 63 -3.96 -0.32 -8.81
CA GLY A 63 -4.32 0.56 -9.93
C GLY A 63 -4.82 -0.21 -11.14
N LEU A 64 -4.15 -1.31 -11.52
CA LEU A 64 -4.59 -2.15 -12.64
C LEU A 64 -5.85 -2.96 -12.29
N LEU A 65 -5.96 -3.46 -11.06
CA LEU A 65 -7.15 -4.17 -10.59
C LEU A 65 -8.39 -3.27 -10.64
N LEU A 66 -8.30 -2.07 -10.06
CA LEU A 66 -9.39 -1.09 -10.06
C LEU A 66 -9.69 -0.58 -11.47
N TYR A 67 -8.67 -0.44 -12.32
CA TYR A 67 -8.86 -0.12 -13.73
C TYR A 67 -9.65 -1.21 -14.46
N LEU A 68 -9.37 -2.49 -14.21
CA LEU A 68 -10.14 -3.61 -14.76
C LEU A 68 -11.61 -3.53 -14.33
N PHE A 69 -11.87 -3.29 -13.04
CA PHE A 69 -13.24 -3.09 -12.56
C PHE A 69 -13.93 -1.88 -13.21
N ALA A 70 -13.20 -0.78 -13.41
CA ALA A 70 -13.74 0.42 -14.04
C ALA A 70 -14.12 0.20 -15.52
N LEU A 71 -13.45 -0.72 -16.21
CA LEU A 71 -13.80 -1.10 -17.59
C LEU A 71 -15.11 -1.90 -17.67
N VAL A 72 -15.42 -2.69 -16.64
CA VAL A 72 -16.65 -3.50 -16.58
C VAL A 72 -17.81 -2.70 -16.00
N VAL A 73 -17.55 -1.95 -14.92
CA VAL A 73 -18.54 -1.16 -14.19
C VAL A 73 -18.12 0.30 -14.23
N PRO A 74 -18.66 1.11 -15.15
CA PRO A 74 -18.25 2.50 -15.35
C PRO A 74 -18.89 3.44 -14.30
N LYS A 75 -18.82 3.07 -13.01
CA LYS A 75 -19.29 3.87 -11.88
C LYS A 75 -18.11 4.26 -11.01
N THR A 76 -17.62 5.48 -11.19
CA THR A 76 -16.42 5.97 -10.49
C THR A 76 -16.54 5.88 -8.97
N ALA A 77 -17.73 6.18 -8.41
CA ALA A 77 -17.98 6.07 -6.97
C ALA A 77 -17.73 4.65 -6.43
N LEU A 78 -18.14 3.61 -7.18
CA LEU A 78 -17.91 2.22 -6.79
C LEU A 78 -16.41 1.91 -6.79
N ILE A 79 -15.66 2.38 -7.79
CA ILE A 79 -14.23 2.13 -7.91
C ILE A 79 -13.46 2.76 -6.75
N PHE A 80 -13.81 3.99 -6.36
CA PHE A 80 -13.22 4.64 -5.19
C PHE A 80 -13.54 3.88 -3.89
N THR A 81 -14.80 3.51 -3.68
CA THR A 81 -15.21 2.73 -2.51
C THR A 81 -14.50 1.38 -2.45
N LEU A 82 -14.38 0.67 -3.58
CA LEU A 82 -13.65 -0.58 -3.67
C LEU A 82 -12.16 -0.40 -3.36
N GLY A 83 -11.53 0.66 -3.86
CA GLY A 83 -10.13 0.95 -3.56
C GLY A 83 -9.89 1.13 -2.06
N ILE A 84 -10.71 1.96 -1.41
CA ILE A 84 -10.62 2.19 0.04
C ILE A 84 -10.91 0.89 0.81
N PHE A 85 -11.97 0.18 0.42
CA PHE A 85 -12.37 -1.06 1.09
C PHE A 85 -11.29 -2.14 1.00
N LEU A 86 -10.71 -2.37 -0.18
CA LEU A 86 -9.69 -3.42 -0.38
C LEU A 86 -8.40 -3.13 0.39
N VAL A 87 -8.03 -1.86 0.56
CA VAL A 87 -6.86 -1.46 1.34
C VAL A 87 -7.13 -1.56 2.85
N LEU A 88 -8.36 -1.31 3.32
CA LEU A 88 -8.64 -1.30 4.76
C LEU A 88 -9.15 -2.64 5.31
N ILE A 89 -9.75 -3.48 4.48
CA ILE A 89 -10.38 -4.73 4.94
C ILE A 89 -9.37 -5.70 5.54
N VAL A 90 -8.14 -5.74 5.02
CA VAL A 90 -7.09 -6.65 5.47
C VAL A 90 -6.65 -6.33 6.90
N PRO A 91 -6.12 -5.13 7.22
CA PRO A 91 -5.67 -4.81 8.58
C PRO A 91 -6.84 -4.77 9.56
N PHE A 92 -8.06 -4.52 9.07
CA PHE A 92 -9.27 -4.63 9.88
C PHE A 92 -9.60 -6.08 10.23
N ALA A 93 -9.57 -7.00 9.25
CA ALA A 93 -10.01 -8.38 9.44
C ALA A 93 -8.95 -9.26 10.12
N GLU A 94 -7.66 -9.05 9.84
CA GLU A 94 -6.54 -9.88 10.33
C GLU A 94 -6.58 -10.17 11.84
N PRO A 95 -6.82 -9.17 12.74
CA PRO A 95 -6.92 -9.42 14.18
C PRO A 95 -8.10 -10.31 14.61
N PHE A 96 -9.15 -10.39 13.78
CA PHE A 96 -10.35 -11.18 14.08
C PHE A 96 -10.29 -12.60 13.52
N LEU A 97 -9.39 -12.90 12.58
CA LEU A 97 -9.30 -14.23 11.96
C LEU A 97 -8.99 -15.35 12.95
N PRO A 98 -8.07 -15.20 13.92
CA PRO A 98 -7.81 -16.24 14.92
C PRO A 98 -9.01 -16.55 15.81
N MET A 99 -9.99 -15.63 15.89
CA MET A 99 -11.22 -15.83 16.65
C MET A 99 -12.23 -16.74 15.93
N ILE A 100 -12.00 -17.08 14.66
CA ILE A 100 -12.89 -17.95 13.89
C ILE A 100 -12.47 -19.42 14.08
N PRO A 101 -13.24 -20.22 14.84
CA PRO A 101 -12.86 -21.59 15.13
C PRO A 101 -12.78 -22.45 13.85
N LYS A 102 -11.82 -23.37 13.81
CA LYS A 102 -11.56 -24.38 12.75
C LYS A 102 -11.10 -23.85 11.39
N ILE A 103 -11.40 -22.61 11.03
CA ILE A 103 -11.04 -22.03 9.71
C ILE A 103 -10.13 -20.81 9.80
N GLY A 104 -9.99 -20.17 10.97
CA GLY A 104 -9.16 -18.97 11.17
C GLY A 104 -7.71 -19.15 10.71
N ASP A 105 -7.05 -20.22 11.16
CA ASP A 105 -5.65 -20.50 10.82
C ASP A 105 -5.46 -20.74 9.31
N ASN A 106 -6.37 -21.48 8.67
CA ASN A 106 -6.34 -21.73 7.23
C ASN A 106 -6.55 -20.45 6.41
N ILE A 107 -7.40 -19.54 6.88
CA ILE A 107 -7.61 -18.23 6.23
C ILE A 107 -6.36 -17.37 6.39
N GLN A 108 -5.77 -17.33 7.59
CA GLN A 108 -4.54 -16.58 7.85
C GLN A 108 -3.36 -17.07 7.00
N ASP A 109 -3.23 -18.38 6.80
CA ASP A 109 -2.22 -18.96 5.91
C ASP A 109 -2.49 -18.65 4.43
N SER A 110 -3.76 -18.65 4.02
CA SER A 110 -4.13 -18.31 2.64
C SER A 110 -3.86 -16.85 2.31
N LEU A 111 -4.10 -15.93 3.26
CA LEU A 111 -3.89 -14.50 3.10
C LEU A 111 -2.44 -14.11 2.77
N LYS A 112 -1.45 -14.89 3.25
CA LYS A 112 -0.02 -14.71 2.92
C LYS A 112 0.27 -14.75 1.41
N TYR A 113 -0.52 -15.49 0.64
CA TYR A 113 -0.34 -15.67 -0.80
C TYR A 113 -1.19 -14.73 -1.63
N ILE A 114 -2.09 -13.99 -1.00
CA ILE A 114 -3.02 -13.12 -1.70
C ILE A 114 -2.40 -11.72 -1.77
N PRO A 115 -2.12 -11.18 -2.98
CA PRO A 115 -1.37 -9.93 -3.11
C PRO A 115 -1.99 -8.75 -2.39
N PHE A 116 -3.33 -8.65 -2.32
CA PHE A 116 -3.98 -7.57 -1.58
C PHE A 116 -3.71 -7.65 -0.07
N SER A 117 -3.56 -8.85 0.51
CA SER A 117 -3.29 -9.01 1.93
C SER A 117 -1.81 -8.88 2.26
N TYR A 118 -0.94 -9.51 1.47
CA TYR A 118 0.50 -9.36 1.62
C TYR A 118 0.96 -7.90 1.50
N LEU A 119 0.49 -7.17 0.48
CA LEU A 119 0.88 -5.79 0.26
C LEU A 119 0.35 -4.86 1.35
N THR A 120 -0.87 -5.10 1.81
CA THR A 120 -1.47 -4.27 2.86
C THR A 120 -0.85 -4.54 4.23
N SER A 121 -0.68 -5.81 4.61
CA SER A 121 -0.02 -6.18 5.87
C SER A 121 1.41 -5.63 5.94
N LYS A 122 2.20 -5.70 4.87
CA LYS A 122 3.54 -5.09 4.82
C LYS A 122 3.57 -3.56 5.01
N THR A 123 2.46 -2.87 4.77
CA THR A 123 2.33 -1.43 5.07
C THR A 123 2.03 -1.18 6.54
N THR A 124 1.34 -2.11 7.21
CA THR A 124 0.79 -1.95 8.57
C THR A 124 1.60 -2.68 9.65
N SER A 125 2.40 -3.68 9.28
CA SER A 125 3.27 -4.45 10.17
C SER A 125 4.62 -3.75 10.37
N GLY A 126 4.65 -2.73 11.24
CA GLY A 126 5.88 -2.11 11.72
C GLY A 126 6.10 -2.37 13.21
N ASP A 127 7.28 -2.87 13.58
CA ASP A 127 7.73 -2.85 14.98
C ASP A 127 8.11 -1.40 15.33
N TYR A 128 7.17 -0.64 15.86
CA TYR A 128 7.42 0.73 16.31
C TYR A 128 8.07 0.71 17.70
N THR A 129 9.39 0.78 17.78
CA THR A 129 10.08 1.12 19.02
C THR A 129 10.10 2.64 19.16
N PHE A 130 9.14 3.18 19.90
CA PHE A 130 9.04 4.60 20.21
C PHE A 130 10.16 5.02 21.17
N SER A 131 10.91 6.08 20.86
CA SER A 131 11.89 6.66 21.78
C SER A 131 11.21 7.58 22.79
N ASN A 132 11.85 7.78 23.95
CA ASN A 132 11.28 8.34 25.18
C ASN A 132 10.63 9.73 25.08
N TRP A 133 10.69 10.43 23.94
CA TRP A 133 10.15 11.78 23.76
C TRP A 133 8.62 11.84 23.52
N GLN A 134 7.98 10.72 23.15
CA GLN A 134 6.53 10.71 22.90
C GLN A 134 5.66 10.63 24.16
N TRP A 135 6.26 10.33 25.32
CA TRP A 135 5.58 10.36 26.62
C TRP A 135 5.22 11.77 27.10
N PHE A 136 5.75 12.83 26.48
CA PHE A 136 5.46 14.22 26.84
C PHE A 136 4.23 14.80 26.12
N ILE A 137 3.73 14.15 25.08
CA ILE A 137 2.51 14.58 24.34
C ILE A 137 1.25 13.92 24.92
N THR A 138 1.42 12.89 25.77
CA THR A 138 0.33 12.18 26.48
C THR A 138 0.15 12.59 27.94
N SER A 139 0.88 13.61 28.42
CA SER A 139 0.67 14.23 29.73
C SER A 139 -0.29 15.41 29.68
#